data_AF-A0A844B4S8-F1
#
_entry.id   AF-A0A844B4S8-F1
#
_cell.length_a   1.000
_cell.length_b   1.000
_cell.length_c   1.000
_cell.angle_alpha   90.00
_cell.angle_beta   90.00
_cell.angle_gamma   90.00
#
_symmetry.space_group_name_H-M   'P 1'
#
loop_
_entity.id
_entity.type
_entity.pdbx_description
1 polymer ?
#
loop_
_entity_poly.entity_id
_entity_poly.type
_entity_poly.pdbx_seq_one_letter_code
_entity_poly.pdbx_strand_id
1 'polypeptide(L)'
;MDGDSNRLLGFTQTLTTMSNGKVKSVVTAPVNYIVNANGSMTSDGLREFDYDAANRLAKVTVSKDGEAARVVYLTNALGQRVFKSVTQAEQTLPDETTLDAGFIAWLKKSFGWLFTASNTTTVAGLGTAYVYGDGPIPAWAMLGEYDNGSAVGKGRTEYIWL
;
A
#
# COMPACT_ATOMS: atom_id res chain seq x y z
N MET A 1 10.34 7.57 22.49
CA MET A 1 9.27 8.58 22.62
C MET A 1 9.95 9.93 22.50
N ASP A 2 9.28 10.90 21.91
CA ASP A 2 9.72 12.29 21.93
C ASP A 2 9.74 12.80 23.39
N GLY A 3 10.68 13.68 23.73
CA GLY A 3 10.85 14.19 25.09
C GLY A 3 9.72 15.12 25.52
N ASP A 4 9.10 15.80 24.54
CA ASP A 4 8.10 16.84 24.76
C ASP A 4 6.68 16.39 24.34
N SER A 5 6.51 15.14 23.88
CA SER A 5 5.23 14.64 23.42
C SER A 5 5.09 13.12 23.53
N ASN A 6 3.85 12.61 23.49
CA ASN A 6 3.55 11.17 23.47
C ASN A 6 3.83 10.53 22.09
N ARG A 7 4.63 11.18 21.25
CA ARG A 7 4.88 10.73 19.89
C ARG A 7 5.94 9.65 19.87
N LEU A 8 5.63 8.53 19.20
CA LEU A 8 6.58 7.46 18.96
C LEU A 8 7.54 7.87 17.83
N LEU A 9 8.85 7.72 18.06
CA LEU A 9 9.91 8.07 17.10
C LEU A 9 10.45 6.87 16.33
N GLY A 10 10.05 5.66 16.72
CA GLY A 10 10.61 4.43 16.20
C GLY A 10 10.54 3.28 17.20
N PHE A 11 11.16 2.17 16.84
CA PHE A 11 11.34 1.00 17.68
C PHE A 11 12.69 0.33 17.39
N THR A 12 13.12 -0.56 18.28
CA THR A 12 14.30 -1.40 18.04
C THR A 12 13.85 -2.76 17.55
N GLN A 13 14.34 -3.19 16.39
CA GLN A 13 14.10 -4.53 15.87
C GLN A 13 15.27 -5.44 16.24
N THR A 14 14.97 -6.61 16.81
CA THR A 14 15.95 -7.67 17.05
C THR A 14 15.59 -8.88 16.20
N LEU A 15 16.44 -9.23 15.26
CA LEU A 15 16.32 -10.40 14.42
C LEU A 15 17.30 -11.48 14.89
N THR A 16 16.77 -12.62 15.33
CA THR A 16 17.59 -13.77 15.74
C THR A 16 17.52 -14.83 14.66
N THR A 17 18.67 -15.14 14.05
CA THR A 17 18.79 -16.24 13.09
C THR A 17 19.19 -17.50 13.85
N MET A 18 18.41 -18.57 13.71
CA MET A 18 18.69 -19.88 14.31
C MET A 18 19.25 -20.85 13.26
N SER A 19 20.10 -21.77 13.70
CA SER A 19 20.59 -22.91 12.91
C SER A 19 20.65 -24.14 13.81
N ASN A 20 19.95 -25.22 13.43
CA ASN A 20 19.83 -26.45 14.22
C ASN A 20 19.47 -26.20 15.71
N GLY A 21 18.51 -25.29 15.95
CA GLY A 21 18.07 -24.93 17.31
C GLY A 21 19.06 -24.12 18.13
N LYS A 22 20.21 -23.73 17.56
CA LYS A 22 21.18 -22.82 18.19
C LYS A 22 21.13 -21.44 17.56
N VAL A 23 21.33 -20.39 18.36
CA VAL A 23 21.47 -19.02 17.87
C VAL A 23 22.70 -18.94 16.97
N LYS A 24 22.51 -18.59 15.70
CA LYS A 24 23.57 -18.38 14.71
C LYS A 24 23.97 -16.91 14.66
N SER A 25 23.00 -16.01 14.70
CA SER A 25 23.25 -14.56 14.79
C SER A 25 22.10 -13.84 15.47
N VAL A 26 22.41 -12.71 16.08
CA VAL A 26 21.43 -11.73 16.56
C VAL A 26 21.81 -10.39 15.95
N VAL A 27 20.88 -9.78 15.23
CA VAL A 27 21.03 -8.44 14.66
C VAL A 27 20.02 -7.54 15.34
N THR A 28 20.49 -6.45 15.91
CA THR A 28 19.64 -5.44 16.53
C THR A 28 19.82 -4.12 15.79
N ALA A 29 18.73 -3.58 15.25
CA ALA A 29 18.75 -2.35 14.48
C ALA A 29 17.66 -1.38 14.97
N PRO A 30 17.97 -0.09 15.13
CA PRO A 30 16.95 0.92 15.36
C PRO A 30 16.18 1.18 14.05
N VAL A 31 14.86 1.26 14.16
CA VAL A 31 13.94 1.62 13.09
C VAL A 31 13.30 2.95 13.46
N ASN A 32 13.53 3.99 12.66
CA ASN A 32 13.04 5.33 12.91
C ASN A 32 11.78 5.62 12.10
N TYR A 33 10.85 6.35 12.69
CA TYR A 33 9.69 6.88 12.01
C TYR A 33 9.99 8.27 11.46
N ILE A 34 9.47 8.56 10.28
CA ILE A 34 9.62 9.85 9.59
C ILE A 34 8.26 10.52 9.52
N VAL A 35 8.21 11.83 9.71
CA VAL A 35 6.99 12.63 9.49
C VAL A 35 7.25 13.76 8.51
N ASN A 36 6.17 14.27 7.94
CA ASN A 36 6.17 15.53 7.21
C ASN A 36 6.03 16.74 8.18
N ALA A 37 6.08 17.95 7.60
CA ALA A 37 5.92 19.22 8.34
C ALA A 37 4.57 19.36 9.05
N ASN A 38 3.53 18.67 8.58
CA ASN A 38 2.20 18.64 9.21
C ASN A 38 2.13 17.63 10.37
N GLY A 39 3.25 16.98 10.73
CA GLY A 39 3.34 15.98 11.80
C GLY A 39 2.76 14.61 11.44
N SER A 40 2.39 14.39 10.17
CA SER A 40 1.85 13.11 9.70
C SER A 40 2.98 12.16 9.30
N MET A 41 2.88 10.89 9.69
CA MET A 41 3.93 9.88 9.50
C MET A 41 4.06 9.50 8.03
N THR A 42 5.22 9.77 7.42
CA THR A 42 5.54 9.44 6.03
C THR A 42 6.31 8.13 5.91
N SER A 43 6.93 7.64 6.99
CA SER A 43 7.49 6.29 7.04
C SER A 43 7.49 5.73 8.45
N ASP A 44 7.24 4.44 8.59
CA ASP A 44 7.46 3.68 9.83
C ASP A 44 8.70 2.78 9.76
N GLY A 45 9.54 2.98 8.74
CA GLY A 45 10.73 2.18 8.43
C GLY A 45 10.46 0.86 7.71
N LEU A 46 9.19 0.44 7.58
CA LEU A 46 8.77 -0.72 6.79
C LEU A 46 7.83 -0.33 5.63
N ARG A 47 7.10 0.76 5.82
CA ARG A 47 6.08 1.28 4.92
C ARG A 47 6.30 2.76 4.71
N GLU A 48 5.89 3.22 3.54
CA GLU A 48 5.83 4.62 3.16
C GLU A 48 4.37 5.06 3.06
N PHE A 49 4.09 6.29 3.47
CA PHE A 49 2.76 6.86 3.53
C PHE A 49 2.75 8.20 2.80
N ASP A 50 1.98 8.26 1.72
CA ASP A 50 1.76 9.49 0.96
C ASP A 50 0.39 10.07 1.29
N TYR A 51 0.35 11.39 1.35
CA TYR A 51 -0.83 12.16 1.71
C TYR A 51 -1.28 13.04 0.54
N ASP A 52 -2.59 13.26 0.44
CA ASP A 52 -3.13 14.25 -0.48
C ASP A 52 -2.87 15.69 -0.01
N ALA A 53 -3.26 16.67 -0.82
CA ALA A 53 -3.10 18.08 -0.50
C ALA A 53 -3.87 18.54 0.76
N ALA A 54 -4.87 17.77 1.19
CA ALA A 54 -5.62 18.00 2.42
C ALA A 54 -5.02 17.25 3.63
N ASN A 55 -3.82 16.69 3.48
CA ASN A 55 -3.10 15.93 4.49
C ASN A 55 -3.85 14.66 4.95
N ARG A 56 -4.58 14.01 4.04
CA ARG A 56 -5.25 12.71 4.26
C ARG A 56 -4.48 11.60 3.57
N LEU A 57 -4.42 10.42 4.18
CA LEU A 57 -3.66 9.29 3.63
C LEU A 57 -4.21 8.89 2.25
N ALA A 58 -3.37 8.97 1.23
CA ALA A 58 -3.73 8.74 -0.17
C ALA A 58 -3.10 7.45 -0.72
N LYS A 59 -1.92 7.06 -0.24
CA LYS A 59 -1.26 5.83 -0.68
C LYS A 59 -0.37 5.27 0.43
N VAL A 60 -0.30 3.95 0.49
CA VAL A 60 0.68 3.21 1.31
C VAL A 60 1.50 2.34 0.38
N THR A 61 2.81 2.46 0.46
CA THR A 61 3.76 1.59 -0.25
C THR A 61 4.49 0.72 0.77
N VAL A 62 4.62 -0.56 0.46
CA VAL A 62 5.37 -1.54 1.24
C VAL A 62 6.46 -2.07 0.33
N SER A 63 7.71 -2.01 0.79
CA SER A 63 8.86 -2.51 0.04
C SER A 63 9.53 -3.63 0.81
N LYS A 64 9.88 -4.71 0.12
CA LYS A 64 10.60 -5.83 0.70
C LYS A 64 11.51 -6.45 -0.36
N ASP A 65 12.78 -6.60 -0.02
CA ASP A 65 13.77 -7.31 -0.84
C ASP A 65 13.83 -6.84 -2.32
N GLY A 66 13.65 -5.54 -2.57
CA GLY A 66 13.68 -4.96 -3.92
C GLY A 66 12.35 -5.02 -4.68
N GLU A 67 11.33 -5.65 -4.10
CA GLU A 67 9.95 -5.60 -4.57
C GLU A 67 9.16 -4.54 -3.79
N ALA A 68 8.20 -3.91 -4.46
CA ALA A 68 7.31 -2.94 -3.85
C ALA A 68 5.87 -3.20 -4.24
N ALA A 69 4.96 -3.01 -3.30
CA ALA A 69 3.53 -3.07 -3.53
C ALA A 69 2.82 -1.89 -2.86
N ARG A 70 1.74 -1.42 -3.46
CA ARG A 70 0.99 -0.26 -2.98
C ARG A 70 -0.50 -0.50 -2.87
N VAL A 71 -1.13 0.29 -2.00
CA VAL A 71 -2.58 0.46 -1.90
C VAL A 71 -2.89 1.96 -1.99
N VAL A 72 -3.87 2.32 -2.82
CA VAL A 72 -4.32 3.70 -3.03
C VAL A 72 -5.69 3.91 -2.40
N TYR A 73 -5.92 5.08 -1.83
CA TYR A 73 -7.16 5.51 -1.20
C TYR A 73 -7.68 6.76 -1.89
N LEU A 74 -9.00 6.82 -2.11
CA LEU A 74 -9.68 8.04 -2.56
C LEU A 74 -10.63 8.52 -1.47
N THR A 75 -10.73 9.82 -1.32
CA THR A 75 -11.58 10.48 -0.34
C THR A 75 -12.44 11.55 -1.00
N ASN A 76 -13.68 11.70 -0.54
CA ASN A 76 -14.57 12.77 -1.00
C ASN A 76 -14.23 14.12 -0.33
N ALA A 77 -14.95 15.18 -0.70
CA ALA A 77 -14.75 16.51 -0.12
C ALA A 77 -15.02 16.57 1.39
N LEU A 78 -15.82 15.64 1.94
CA LEU A 78 -16.14 15.54 3.36
C LEU A 78 -15.07 14.79 4.17
N GLY A 79 -13.98 14.32 3.54
CA GLY A 79 -12.94 13.55 4.23
C GLY A 79 -13.22 12.06 4.35
N GLN A 80 -14.31 11.57 3.76
CA GLN A 80 -14.70 10.17 3.84
C GLN A 80 -14.00 9.39 2.75
N ARG A 81 -13.51 8.20 3.07
CA ARG A 81 -12.85 7.32 2.11
C ARG A 81 -13.90 6.62 1.26
N VAL A 82 -13.92 6.92 -0.03
CA VAL A 82 -14.87 6.36 -0.99
C VAL A 82 -14.29 5.19 -1.77
N PHE A 83 -12.97 4.99 -1.73
CA PHE A 83 -12.32 3.87 -2.40
C PHE A 83 -11.03 3.43 -1.68
N LYS A 84 -10.76 2.12 -1.74
CA LYS A 84 -9.48 1.49 -1.40
C LYS A 84 -9.14 0.49 -2.49
N SER A 85 -7.99 0.64 -3.15
CA SER A 85 -7.55 -0.32 -4.15
C SER A 85 -7.17 -1.66 -3.54
N VAL A 86 -7.13 -2.71 -4.36
CA VAL A 86 -6.34 -3.89 -4.03
C VAL A 86 -4.85 -3.57 -3.95
N THR A 87 -4.08 -4.44 -3.31
CA THR A 87 -2.61 -4.37 -3.33
C THR A 87 -2.11 -4.58 -4.75
N GLN A 88 -1.31 -3.65 -5.25
CA GLN A 88 -0.73 -3.67 -6.59
C GLN A 88 0.77 -3.73 -6.51
N ALA A 89 1.40 -4.64 -7.24
CA ALA A 89 2.85 -4.61 -7.41
C ALA A 89 3.24 -3.34 -8.17
N GLU A 90 4.15 -2.57 -7.59
CA GLU A 90 4.72 -1.34 -8.17
C GLU A 90 6.07 -1.64 -8.82
N GLN A 91 6.83 -2.57 -8.23
CA GLN A 91 8.08 -3.08 -8.75
C GLN A 91 8.22 -4.55 -8.37
N THR A 92 8.52 -5.42 -9.34
CA THR A 92 8.82 -6.84 -9.11
C THR A 92 10.26 -7.11 -9.55
N LEU A 93 10.94 -8.03 -8.86
CA LEU A 93 12.24 -8.48 -9.32
C LEU A 93 12.10 -9.28 -10.63
N PRO A 94 13.15 -9.26 -11.48
CA PRO A 94 13.21 -10.15 -12.63
C PRO A 94 13.22 -11.63 -12.25
N ASP A 95 12.51 -12.47 -13.01
CA ASP A 95 12.53 -13.92 -12.82
C ASP A 95 13.84 -14.50 -13.39
N GLU A 96 14.65 -15.08 -12.50
CA GLU A 96 15.97 -15.60 -12.84
C GLU A 96 15.96 -16.72 -13.88
N THR A 97 14.88 -17.49 -13.96
CA THR A 97 14.73 -18.57 -14.94
C THR A 97 14.44 -18.07 -16.35
N THR A 98 14.07 -16.79 -16.47
CA THR A 98 13.79 -16.11 -17.74
C THR A 98 14.95 -15.22 -18.21
N LEU A 99 16.10 -15.23 -17.52
CA LEU A 99 17.28 -14.37 -17.74
C LEU A 99 18.15 -14.72 -19.00
N ASP A 100 17.63 -15.43 -20.02
CA ASP A 100 18.35 -15.78 -21.27
C ASP A 100 18.04 -14.84 -22.48
N ALA A 101 18.11 -15.27 -23.75
CA ALA A 101 17.67 -14.42 -24.88
C ALA A 101 16.18 -14.01 -24.78
N GLY A 102 15.38 -14.83 -24.09
CA GLY A 102 14.03 -14.52 -23.63
C GLY A 102 13.99 -13.41 -22.58
N PHE A 103 15.08 -13.13 -21.87
CA PHE A 103 15.20 -12.03 -20.92
C PHE A 103 15.17 -10.67 -21.58
N ILE A 104 15.84 -10.48 -22.71
CA ILE A 104 15.79 -9.19 -23.40
C ILE A 104 14.38 -8.97 -23.99
N ALA A 105 13.72 -10.05 -24.43
CA ALA A 105 12.31 -10.00 -24.83
C ALA A 105 11.37 -9.75 -23.63
N TRP A 106 11.62 -10.38 -22.48
CA TRP A 106 10.92 -10.19 -21.22
C TRP A 106 11.19 -8.80 -20.66
N LEU A 107 12.40 -8.25 -20.70
CA LEU A 107 12.75 -6.89 -20.29
C LEU A 107 11.94 -5.90 -21.12
N LYS A 108 11.89 -6.07 -22.44
CA LYS A 108 11.08 -5.22 -23.31
C LYS A 108 9.59 -5.37 -23.06
N LYS A 109 9.11 -6.54 -22.63
CA LYS A 109 7.70 -6.81 -22.30
C LYS A 109 7.30 -6.30 -20.91
N SER A 110 8.13 -6.55 -19.91
CA SER A 110 7.92 -6.33 -18.48
C SER A 110 8.38 -4.95 -18.02
N PHE A 111 9.32 -4.33 -18.74
CA PHE A 111 9.72 -2.93 -18.60
C PHE A 111 9.32 -2.09 -19.84
N GLY A 112 8.45 -2.63 -20.70
CA GLY A 112 7.87 -1.89 -21.80
C GLY A 112 7.15 -0.62 -21.33
N TRP A 113 6.59 -0.64 -20.10
CA TRP A 113 5.99 0.51 -19.42
C TRP A 113 6.94 1.68 -19.17
N LEU A 114 8.26 1.42 -19.14
CA LEU A 114 9.28 2.48 -19.04
C LEU A 114 9.38 3.29 -20.34
N PHE A 115 8.86 2.76 -21.46
CA PHE A 115 9.00 3.31 -22.81
C PHE A 115 7.67 3.45 -23.57
N THR A 116 6.53 3.04 -23.00
CA THR A 116 5.19 3.31 -23.53
C THR A 116 4.48 4.37 -22.70
N ALA A 117 3.93 5.38 -23.38
CA ALA A 117 2.91 6.24 -22.77
C ALA A 117 1.71 5.37 -22.41
N SER A 118 1.42 5.27 -21.10
CA SER A 118 0.41 4.39 -20.49
C SER A 118 -0.88 4.31 -21.30
N ASN A 119 -1.15 3.13 -21.88
CA ASN A 119 -2.42 2.80 -22.49
C ASN A 119 -2.84 1.42 -22.02
N THR A 120 -4.05 1.37 -21.45
CA THR A 120 -4.93 0.22 -21.18
C THR A 120 -5.01 -0.35 -19.75
N THR A 121 -6.24 -0.24 -19.24
CA THR A 121 -6.80 -0.69 -17.96
C THR A 121 -6.40 0.15 -16.74
N THR A 122 -7.21 1.16 -16.46
CA THR A 122 -7.24 1.83 -15.16
C THR A 122 -7.49 0.79 -14.06
N VAL A 123 -6.41 0.41 -13.35
CA VAL A 123 -6.45 -0.36 -12.10
C VAL A 123 -7.34 0.30 -11.03
N ALA A 124 -7.82 1.53 -11.30
CA ALA A 124 -8.86 2.25 -10.58
C ALA A 124 -10.20 1.51 -10.44
N GLY A 125 -10.42 0.37 -11.14
CA GLY A 125 -11.63 -0.44 -10.98
C GLY A 125 -11.58 -1.54 -9.92
N LEU A 126 -10.39 -1.98 -9.48
CA LEU A 126 -10.22 -3.13 -8.59
C LEU A 126 -9.95 -2.69 -7.15
N GLY A 127 -10.85 -3.07 -6.26
CA GLY A 127 -10.82 -2.69 -4.85
C GLY A 127 -12.21 -2.53 -4.28
N THR A 128 -12.26 -1.89 -3.12
CA THR A 128 -13.45 -1.69 -2.34
C THR A 128 -13.93 -0.25 -2.46
N ALA A 129 -15.17 -0.06 -2.90
CA ALA A 129 -15.85 1.23 -2.86
C ALA A 129 -16.75 1.34 -1.63
N TYR A 130 -16.84 2.54 -1.06
CA TYR A 130 -17.66 2.84 0.12
C TYR A 130 -18.68 3.92 -0.23
N VAL A 131 -19.93 3.68 0.16
CA VAL A 131 -21.04 4.62 -0.03
C VAL A 131 -21.52 5.11 1.32
N TYR A 132 -21.74 6.42 1.42
CA TYR A 132 -22.20 7.09 2.63
C TYR A 132 -23.55 7.75 2.39
N GLY A 133 -24.26 8.05 3.47
CA GLY A 133 -25.53 8.75 3.40
C GLY A 133 -25.41 10.19 2.89
N ASP A 134 -26.49 10.69 2.33
CA ASP A 134 -26.72 12.10 2.06
C ASP A 134 -28.16 12.49 2.46
N GLY A 135 -28.34 13.72 2.96
CA GLY A 135 -29.68 14.24 3.32
C GLY A 135 -30.32 13.57 4.56
N PRO A 136 -31.45 12.82 4.44
CA PRO A 136 -32.20 12.28 5.58
C PRO A 136 -31.42 11.29 6.46
N ILE A 137 -30.41 10.64 5.87
CA ILE A 137 -29.48 9.79 6.60
C ILE A 137 -28.20 10.62 6.86
N PRO A 138 -27.66 10.63 8.09
CA PRO A 138 -26.50 11.44 8.39
C PRO A 138 -25.32 11.11 7.48
N ALA A 139 -24.61 12.15 7.03
CA ALA A 139 -23.50 11.99 6.09
C ALA A 139 -22.41 11.04 6.59
N TRP A 140 -22.18 10.94 7.90
CA TRP A 140 -21.19 10.03 8.49
C TRP A 140 -21.58 8.55 8.41
N ALA A 141 -22.85 8.22 8.15
CA ALA A 141 -23.32 6.84 8.12
C ALA A 141 -22.85 6.13 6.86
N MET A 142 -22.20 4.96 7.03
CA MET A 142 -21.79 4.10 5.92
C MET A 142 -22.98 3.24 5.50
N LEU A 143 -23.41 3.38 4.25
CA LEU A 143 -24.56 2.68 3.68
C LEU A 143 -24.19 1.40 2.96
N GLY A 144 -22.99 1.34 2.40
CA GLY A 144 -22.56 0.13 1.73
C GLY A 144 -21.08 0.04 1.43
N GLU A 145 -20.65 -1.21 1.26
CA GLU A 145 -19.30 -1.61 0.87
C GLU A 145 -19.42 -2.53 -0.35
N TYR A 146 -18.73 -2.18 -1.43
CA TYR A 146 -18.75 -2.88 -2.70
C TYR A 146 -17.33 -3.32 -3.05
N ASP A 147 -17.03 -4.60 -2.84
CA ASP A 147 -15.75 -5.20 -3.24
C ASP A 147 -15.83 -5.69 -4.68
N ASN A 148 -15.20 -4.95 -5.61
CA ASN A 148 -15.15 -5.28 -7.04
C ASN A 148 -14.16 -6.43 -7.35
N GLY A 149 -13.60 -7.05 -6.32
CA GLY A 149 -12.74 -8.22 -6.44
C GLY A 149 -11.29 -7.89 -6.75
N SER A 150 -10.51 -8.95 -6.97
CA SER A 150 -9.08 -8.87 -7.26
C SER A 150 -8.76 -9.30 -8.69
N ALA A 151 -7.54 -8.99 -9.13
CA ALA A 151 -7.02 -9.41 -10.43
C ALA A 151 -7.03 -10.94 -10.66
N VAL A 152 -7.13 -11.74 -9.59
CA VAL A 152 -7.16 -13.23 -9.64
C VAL A 152 -8.56 -13.80 -9.38
N GLY A 153 -9.54 -12.96 -9.02
CA GLY A 153 -10.98 -13.23 -9.05
C GLY A 153 -11.55 -14.24 -8.05
N LYS A 154 -12.49 -13.80 -7.20
CA LYS A 154 -13.51 -14.67 -6.55
C LYS A 154 -14.95 -14.11 -6.63
N GLY A 155 -15.21 -13.10 -7.47
CA GLY A 155 -16.51 -12.45 -7.60
C GLY A 155 -16.63 -11.14 -6.82
N ARG A 156 -17.79 -10.46 -6.94
CA ARG A 156 -18.12 -9.20 -6.26
C ARG A 156 -18.85 -9.50 -4.96
N THR A 157 -18.45 -8.86 -3.86
CA THR A 157 -19.17 -8.94 -2.57
C THR A 157 -19.75 -7.58 -2.23
N GLU A 158 -20.99 -7.57 -1.74
CA GLU A 158 -21.72 -6.35 -1.39
C GLU A 158 -22.29 -6.48 0.02
N TYR A 159 -22.03 -5.47 0.85
CA TYR A 159 -22.67 -5.31 2.16
C TYR A 159 -23.47 -4.02 2.16
N ILE A 160 -24.74 -4.09 2.55
CA ILE A 160 -25.64 -2.95 2.64
C ILE A 160 -26.11 -2.85 4.09
N TRP A 161 -26.03 -1.65 4.65
CA TRP A 161 -26.47 -1.34 6.00
C TRP A 161 -27.80 -0.58 5.92
N LEU A 162 -28.84 -1.11 6.57
CA LEU A 162 -30.20 -0.56 6.64
C LEU A 162 -30.52 -0.07 8.05
#